data_AF-A0A0N4TGR3-F1
#
_entry.id   AF-A0A0N4TGR3-F1
#
_cell.length_a   1.000
_cell.length_b   1.000
_cell.length_c   1.000
_cell.angle_alpha   90.00
_cell.angle_beta   90.00
_cell.angle_gamma   90.00
#
_symmetry.space_group_name_H-M   'P 1'
#
loop_
_entity.id
_entity.type
_entity.pdbx_description
1 polymer ?
#
loop_
_entity_poly.entity_id
_entity_poly.type
_entity_poly.pdbx_seq_one_letter_code
_entity_poly.pdbx_strand_id
1 'polypeptide(L)'
;MKEYIDEIEECVQFGPTRIGHGTFLHRISDEIKRNRILEYLYKTHIPIEICLSSNLVCGTVKSVEDSHLMHYYEKKHPILISVSFNIINFFFFFCC
;
A
#
# COMPACT_ATOMS: atom_id res chain seq x y z
N MET A 1 -16.15 6.34 -3.69
CA MET A 1 -14.72 6.67 -3.94
C MET A 1 -14.40 6.12 -5.32
N LYS A 2 -13.78 6.91 -6.21
CA LYS A 2 -13.42 6.40 -7.54
C LYS A 2 -12.19 5.51 -7.36
N GLU A 3 -12.29 4.24 -7.71
CA GLU A 3 -11.17 3.30 -7.63
C GLU A 3 -10.37 3.36 -8.94
N TYR A 4 -9.10 3.77 -8.86
CA TYR A 4 -8.19 3.86 -10.00
C TYR A 4 -7.47 2.52 -10.22
N ILE A 5 -8.27 1.46 -10.41
CA ILE A 5 -7.75 0.08 -10.41
C ILE A 5 -6.80 -0.17 -11.58
N ASP A 6 -7.06 0.44 -12.74
CA ASP A 6 -6.22 0.28 -13.92
C ASP A 6 -4.83 0.90 -13.69
N GLU A 7 -4.75 2.08 -13.06
CA GLU A 7 -3.48 2.71 -12.68
C GLU A 7 -2.70 1.86 -11.66
N ILE A 8 -3.41 1.23 -10.71
CA ILE A 8 -2.79 0.32 -9.74
C ILE A 8 -2.21 -0.90 -10.45
N GLU A 9 -2.94 -1.49 -11.39
CA GLU A 9 -2.47 -2.65 -12.15
C GLU A 9 -1.24 -2.29 -13.00
N GLU A 10 -1.25 -1.15 -13.69
CA GLU A 10 -0.10 -0.63 -14.43
C GLU A 10 1.11 -0.40 -13.51
N CYS A 11 0.91 0.24 -12.35
CA CYS A 11 1.97 0.48 -11.37
C CYS A 11 2.59 -0.82 -10.86
N VAL A 12 1.78 -1.85 -10.61
CA VAL A 12 2.25 -3.15 -10.13
C VAL A 12 2.98 -3.91 -11.25
N GLN A 13 2.45 -3.88 -12.47
CA GLN A 13 3.05 -4.52 -13.64
C GLN A 13 4.34 -3.85 -14.12
N PHE A 14 4.54 -2.56 -13.82
CA PHE A 14 5.79 -1.84 -14.06
C PHE A 14 6.99 -2.49 -13.34
N GLY A 15 6.75 -3.31 -12.31
CA GLY A 15 7.79 -3.99 -11.54
C GLY A 15 8.57 -3.08 -10.59
N PRO A 16 7.90 -2.27 -9.75
CA PRO A 16 8.58 -1.39 -8.81
C PRO A 16 9.31 -2.20 -7.75
N THR A 17 10.38 -1.63 -7.20
CA THR A 17 11.13 -2.30 -6.12
C THR A 17 10.41 -2.25 -4.78
N ARG A 18 9.49 -1.30 -4.57
CA ARG A 18 8.69 -1.09 -3.36
C ARG A 18 7.34 -0.45 -3.72
N ILE A 19 6.32 -0.65 -2.88
CA ILE A 19 5.00 0.00 -3.01
C ILE A 19 4.75 0.89 -1.80
N GLY A 20 4.53 2.19 -2.04
CA GLY A 20 4.21 3.18 -1.02
C GLY A 20 2.77 3.08 -0.52
N HIS A 21 2.58 3.18 0.80
CA HIS A 21 1.31 3.14 1.52
C HIS A 21 0.50 1.84 1.40
N GLY A 22 0.25 1.31 0.19
CA GLY A 22 -0.42 0.02 -0.02
C GLY A 22 -1.82 -0.12 0.63
N THR A 23 -2.38 0.97 1.17
CA THR A 23 -3.40 0.95 2.21
C THR A 23 -4.72 0.35 1.76
N PHE A 24 -4.99 0.36 0.45
CA PHE A 24 -6.29 0.01 -0.11
C PHE A 24 -6.27 -1.18 -1.06
N LEU A 25 -5.09 -1.80 -1.30
CA LEU A 25 -4.99 -2.92 -2.25
C LEU A 25 -5.89 -4.10 -1.86
N HIS A 26 -5.98 -4.39 -0.56
CA HIS A 26 -6.84 -5.47 -0.04
C HIS A 26 -8.33 -5.09 0.02
N ARG A 27 -8.69 -3.82 -0.23
CA ARG A 27 -10.06 -3.29 -0.14
C ARG A 27 -10.66 -2.94 -1.50
N ILE A 28 -9.95 -3.21 -2.60
CA ILE A 28 -10.46 -3.01 -3.97
C ILE A 28 -11.78 -3.81 -4.14
N SER A 29 -12.81 -3.15 -4.67
CA SER A 29 -14.16 -3.70 -4.81
C SER A 29 -14.24 -4.78 -5.90
N ASP A 30 -13.50 -4.60 -7.00
CA ASP A 30 -13.36 -5.61 -8.05
C ASP A 30 -12.51 -6.78 -7.56
N GLU A 31 -13.18 -7.87 -7.18
CA GLU A 31 -12.54 -9.07 -6.64
C GLU A 31 -11.57 -9.73 -7.63
N ILE A 32 -11.88 -9.73 -8.93
CA ILE A 32 -11.05 -10.38 -9.95
C ILE A 32 -9.73 -9.62 -10.07
N LYS A 33 -9.80 -8.30 -10.24
CA LYS A 33 -8.61 -7.45 -10.33
C LYS A 33 -7.82 -7.43 -9.02
N ARG A 34 -8.51 -7.32 -7.88
CA ARG A 34 -7.89 -7.38 -6.55
C ARG A 34 -7.08 -8.66 -6.39
N ASN A 35 -7.68 -9.81 -6.67
CA ASN A 35 -7.00 -11.10 -6.51
C ASN A 35 -5.79 -11.18 -7.46
N ARG A 36 -5.91 -10.72 -8.70
CA ARG A 36 -4.78 -10.67 -9.64
C ARG A 36 -3.62 -9.80 -9.13
N ILE A 37 -3.92 -8.61 -8.61
CA ILE A 37 -2.92 -7.69 -8.05
C ILE A 37 -2.26 -8.30 -6.81
N LEU A 38 -3.05 -8.85 -5.88
CA LEU A 38 -2.53 -9.47 -4.65
C LEU A 38 -1.67 -10.70 -4.96
N GLU A 39 -2.10 -11.57 -5.89
CA GLU A 39 -1.33 -12.72 -6.34
C GLU A 39 0.02 -12.30 -6.93
N TYR A 40 0.02 -11.27 -7.79
CA TYR A 40 1.27 -10.74 -8.34
C TYR A 40 2.18 -10.23 -7.24
N LEU A 41 1.65 -9.42 -6.33
CA LEU A 41 2.39 -8.79 -5.23
C LEU A 41 2.98 -9.84 -4.27
N TYR A 42 2.23 -10.88 -3.94
CA TYR A 42 2.73 -11.99 -3.11
C TYR A 42 3.76 -12.83 -3.84
N LYS A 43 3.60 -13.07 -5.15
CA LYS A 43 4.58 -13.81 -5.95
C LYS A 43 5.91 -13.05 -6.06
N THR A 44 5.86 -11.75 -6.32
CA THR A 44 7.05 -10.92 -6.53
C THR A 44 7.73 -10.46 -5.24
N HIS A 45 7.08 -10.64 -4.08
CA HIS A 45 7.59 -10.21 -2.78
C HIS A 45 7.98 -8.72 -2.75
N ILE A 46 7.27 -7.89 -3.51
CA ILE A 46 7.51 -6.44 -3.52
C ILE A 46 7.13 -5.89 -2.14
N PRO A 47 8.05 -5.30 -1.37
CA PRO A 47 7.76 -4.83 -0.03
C PRO A 47 6.76 -3.67 -0.02
N ILE A 48 5.88 -3.68 0.98
CA ILE A 48 4.92 -2.59 1.21
C ILE A 48 5.45 -1.65 2.29
N GLU A 49 5.53 -0.37 1.96
CA GLU A 49 5.88 0.69 2.89
C GLU A 49 4.63 1.18 3.64
N ILE A 50 4.69 1.14 4.97
CA ILE A 50 3.59 1.46 5.87
C ILE A 50 4.00 2.63 6.76
N CYS A 51 3.24 3.72 6.65
CA CYS A 51 3.52 4.98 7.34
C CYS A 51 2.49 5.26 8.43
N LEU A 52 2.70 4.71 9.63
CA LEU A 52 1.71 4.69 10.71
C LEU A 52 1.26 6.11 11.13
N SER A 53 2.21 7.01 11.38
CA SER A 53 1.90 8.38 11.81
C SER A 53 1.19 9.19 10.73
N SER A 54 1.66 9.11 9.48
CA SER A 54 1.04 9.76 8.32
C SER A 54 -0.40 9.26 8.10
N ASN A 55 -0.61 7.95 8.19
CA ASN A 55 -1.95 7.36 8.02
C ASN A 55 -2.94 7.85 9.09
N LEU A 56 -2.51 8.08 10.34
CA LEU A 56 -3.35 8.68 11.38
C LEU A 56 -3.63 10.16 11.12
N VAL A 57 -2.58 10.95 10.85
CA VAL A 57 -2.69 12.40 10.67
C VAL A 57 -3.55 12.76 9.45
N CYS A 58 -3.40 12.01 8.37
CA CYS A 58 -4.19 12.20 7.15
C CYS A 58 -5.59 11.56 7.22
N GLY A 59 -5.96 10.92 8.35
CA GLY A 59 -7.25 10.26 8.53
C GLY A 59 -7.46 9.05 7.61
N THR A 60 -6.38 8.44 7.10
CA THR A 60 -6.42 7.23 6.29
C THR A 60 -6.85 6.01 7.12
N VAL A 61 -6.47 5.99 8.41
CA VAL A 61 -6.94 5.04 9.42
C VAL A 61 -7.44 5.80 10.64
N LYS A 62 -8.38 5.24 11.39
CA LYS A 62 -8.94 5.90 12.59
C LYS A 62 -8.08 5.71 13.82
N SER A 63 -7.30 4.63 13.86
CA SER A 63 -6.35 4.32 14.92
C SER A 63 -5.17 3.52 14.37
N VAL A 64 -4.13 3.31 15.19
CA VAL A 64 -2.94 2.54 14.78
C VAL A 64 -3.30 1.07 14.60
N GLU A 65 -4.26 0.57 15.37
CA GLU A 65 -4.78 -0.79 15.33
C GLU A 65 -5.52 -1.07 14.01
N ASP A 66 -6.17 -0.06 13.43
CA ASP A 66 -6.82 -0.13 12.10
C ASP A 66 -5.81 -0.13 10.94
N SER A 67 -4.51 -0.09 11.23
CA SER A 67 -3.45 -0.16 10.23
C SER A 67 -3.48 -1.51 9.50
N HIS A 68 -3.26 -1.45 8.19
CA HIS A 68 -3.06 -2.63 7.36
C HIS A 68 -1.73 -3.34 7.63
N LEU A 69 -0.92 -2.84 8.57
CA LEU A 69 0.30 -3.50 9.06
C LEU A 69 0.04 -4.95 9.45
N MET A 70 -0.96 -5.20 10.32
CA MET A 70 -1.21 -6.55 10.83
C MET A 70 -1.60 -7.51 9.70
N HIS A 71 -2.40 -7.03 8.74
CA HIS A 71 -2.82 -7.83 7.59
C HIS A 71 -1.65 -8.39 6.77
N TYR A 72 -0.63 -7.57 6.50
CA TYR A 72 0.54 -8.02 5.74
C TYR A 72 1.55 -8.78 6.61
N TYR A 73 1.64 -8.44 7.90
CA TYR A 73 2.46 -9.14 8.88
C TYR A 73 2.01 -10.60 9.07
N GLU A 74 0.70 -10.84 9.25
CA GLU A 74 0.13 -12.18 9.39
C GLU A 74 0.37 -13.06 8.15
N LYS A 75 0.39 -12.43 6.97
CA LYS A 75 0.68 -13.09 5.69
C LYS A 75 2.18 -13.31 5.43
N LYS A 76 3.06 -12.94 6.37
CA LYS A 76 4.52 -12.99 6.23
C LYS A 76 5.02 -12.24 4.98
N HIS A 77 4.29 -11.22 4.56
CA HIS A 77 4.67 -10.42 3.41
C HIS A 77 5.70 -9.35 3.85
N PRO A 78 6.74 -9.06 3.05
CA PRO A 78 7.71 -8.03 3.38
C PRO A 78 7.05 -6.66 3.60
N ILE A 79 7.33 -6.07 4.75
CA ILE A 79 6.82 -4.77 5.17
C ILE A 79 7.98 -3.87 5.58
N LEU A 80 7.90 -2.58 5.26
CA LEU A 80 8.78 -1.55 5.76
C LEU A 80 7.95 -0.54 6.54
N ILE A 81 8.42 -0.16 7.73
CA ILE A 81 7.83 0.94 8.50
C ILE A 81 8.61 2.21 8.15
N SER A 82 7.90 3.25 7.73
CA SER A 82 8.50 4.51 7.29
C SER A 82 7.83 5.71 7.97
N VAL A 83 8.59 6.79 8.11
CA VAL A 83 8.14 8.07 8.65
C VAL A 83 7.90 9.05 7.50
N SER A 84 6.80 8.88 6.77
CA SER A 84 6.48 9.74 5.61
C SER A 84 6.43 11.25 5.91
N PHE A 85 6.26 11.66 7.18
CA PHE A 85 6.23 13.08 7.57
C PHE A 85 7.55 13.47 8.28
N ASN A 86 8.58 13.77 7.50
CA ASN A 86 9.49 14.87 7.82
C ASN A 86 9.10 16.04 6.92
N ILE A 87 9.22 17.28 7.40
CA ILE A 87 8.58 18.52 6.89
C ILE A 87 8.90 18.96 5.44
N ILE A 88 9.44 18.08 4.59
CA ILE A 88 9.87 18.36 3.21
C ILE A 88 9.18 17.35 2.28
N ASN A 89 8.41 17.85 1.31
CA ASN A 89 7.71 17.14 0.23
C ASN A 89 6.29 16.65 0.50
N PHE A 90 5.40 17.62 0.53
CA PHE A 90 3.97 17.49 0.25
C PHE A 90 3.71 17.22 -1.25
N PHE A 91 4.30 16.18 -1.86
CA PHE A 91 3.95 15.77 -3.23
C PHE A 91 4.35 14.30 -3.45
N PHE A 92 3.35 13.47 -3.74
CA PHE A 92 3.43 12.20 -4.47
C PHE A 92 4.68 11.34 -4.24
N PHE A 93 4.57 10.29 -3.42
CA PHE A 93 5.47 9.14 -3.46
C PHE A 93 4.69 7.87 -3.84
N PHE A 94 4.28 7.82 -5.11
CA PHE A 94 4.23 6.58 -5.87
C PHE A 94 5.59 6.47 -6.58
N CYS A 95 6.25 5.31 -6.48
CA CYS A 95 7.62 5.03 -6.91
C CYS A 95 8.75 5.63 -6.06
N CYS A 96 9.32 4.78 -5.20
CA CYS A 96 10.73 4.87 -4.81
C CYS A 96 11.40 3.51 -5.03
#